data_AF-A0A8S1B570-F1
#
_entry.id   AF-A0A8S1B570-F1
#
_cell.length_a   1.000
_cell.length_b   1.000
_cell.length_c   1.000
_cell.angle_alpha   90.00
_cell.angle_beta   90.00
_cell.angle_gamma   90.00
#
_symmetry.space_group_name_H-M   'P 1'
#
loop_
_entity.id
_entity.type
_entity.pdbx_description
1 polymer ?
#
loop_
_entity_poly.entity_id
_entity_poly.type
_entity_poly.pdbx_seq_one_letter_code
_entity_poly.pdbx_strand_id
1 'polypeptide(L)' 'MPRASRTRNQLSEEDKKLRRREQKKLSIRRARAQMKEADLENRRRQDRERYRRKKEQGKIKSIKDYTPRQQRQI' A
#
# COMPACT_ATOMS: atom_id res chain seq x y z
N MET A 1 36.67 13.66 21.58
CA MET A 1 36.34 13.20 20.22
C MET A 1 35.39 14.20 19.56
N PRO A 2 35.86 15.14 18.73
CA PRO A 2 34.97 16.10 18.09
C PRO A 2 34.15 15.36 17.02
N ARG A 3 32.82 15.45 17.09
CA ARG A 3 31.94 14.96 16.03
C ARG A 3 32.26 15.75 14.78
N ALA A 4 32.84 15.08 13.78
CA ALA A 4 33.09 15.64 12.46
C ALA A 4 31.89 16.49 12.04
N SER A 5 32.15 17.79 11.90
CA SER A 5 31.19 18.77 11.45
C SER A 5 30.52 18.22 10.21
N ARG A 6 29.21 17.99 10.34
CA ARG A 6 28.32 17.50 9.29
C ARG A 6 28.48 18.45 8.11
N THR A 7 29.34 18.09 7.16
CA THR A 7 29.48 18.81 5.90
C THR A 7 28.07 18.93 5.34
N ARG A 8 27.60 20.17 5.23
CA ARG A 8 26.28 20.50 4.73
C ARG A 8 26.32 20.21 3.23
N ASN A 9 26.24 18.93 2.85
CA ASN A 9 26.02 18.52 1.48
C ASN A 9 24.65 19.10 1.09
N GLN A 10 24.70 20.25 0.41
CA GLN A 10 23.57 20.90 -0.23
C GLN A 10 23.15 19.98 -1.38
N LEU A 11 22.37 18.94 -1.06
CA LEU A 11 21.76 18.07 -2.06
C LEU A 11 20.92 18.92 -3.02
N SER A 12 20.92 18.58 -4.30
CA SER A 12 20.02 19.21 -5.26
C SER A 12 18.56 18.96 -4.85
N GLU A 13 17.63 19.79 -5.33
CA GLU A 13 16.20 19.58 -5.04
C GLU A 13 15.69 18.23 -5.55
N GLU A 14 16.24 17.71 -6.64
CA GLU A 14 15.90 16.38 -7.16
C GLU A 14 16.44 15.27 -6.26
N ASP A 15 17.67 15.38 -5.77
CA ASP A 15 18.23 14.40 -4.83
C ASP A 15 17.49 14.39 -3.48
N LYS A 16 17.06 15.56 -3.01
CA LYS A 16 16.20 15.67 -1.81
C LYS A 16 14.87 14.93 -2.01
N LYS A 17 14.25 15.08 -3.19
CA LYS A 17 13.00 14.36 -3.53
C LYS A 17 13.22 12.86 -3.58
N LEU A 18 14.28 12.39 -4.24
CA LEU A 18 14.63 10.97 -4.32
C LEU A 18 14.86 10.39 -2.92
N ARG A 19 15.69 11.03 -2.10
CA ARG A 19 15.95 10.62 -0.72
C ARG A 19 14.66 10.55 0.11
N ARG A 20 13.76 11.52 -0.03
CA ARG A 20 12.47 11.53 0.67
C ARG A 20 11.59 10.34 0.23
N ARG A 21 11.56 10.02 -1.06
CA ARG A 21 10.82 8.85 -1.59
C ARG A 21 11.37 7.54 -1.03
N GLU A 22 12.69 7.39 -0.99
CA GLU A 22 13.35 6.21 -0.44
C GLU A 22 13.10 6.06 1.06
N GLN A 23 13.20 7.15 1.82
CA GLN A 23 12.87 7.15 3.25
C GLN A 23 11.40 6.78 3.49
N LYS A 24 10.47 7.31 2.68
CA LYS A 24 9.05 6.94 2.74
C LYS A 24 8.85 5.45 2.44
N LYS A 25 9.52 4.92 1.42
CA LYS A 25 9.49 3.49 1.04
C LYS A 25 9.98 2.61 2.20
N LEU A 26 11.11 2.98 2.82
CA LEU A 26 11.66 2.30 3.99
C LEU A 26 10.74 2.37 5.20
N SER A 27 10.17 3.54 5.50
CA SER A 27 9.21 3.71 6.58
C SER A 27 8.00 2.79 6.41
N ILE A 28 7.42 2.74 5.22
CA ILE A 28 6.29 1.84 4.91
C ILE A 28 6.69 0.37 5.06
N ARG A 29 7.89 -0.02 4.60
CA ARG A 29 8.38 -1.40 4.78
C ARG A 29 8.53 -1.74 6.27
N ARG A 30 9.14 -0.86 7.07
CA ARG A 30 9.30 -1.06 8.51
C ARG A 30 7.96 -1.15 9.23
N ALA A 31 7.03 -0.26 8.92
CA ALA A 31 5.68 -0.30 9.48
C ALA A 31 4.97 -1.61 9.14
N ARG A 32 5.15 -2.14 7.92
CA ARG A 32 4.60 -3.45 7.53
C ARG A 32 5.29 -4.62 8.24
N ALA A 33 6.60 -4.56 8.42
CA ALA A 33 7.37 -5.58 9.12
C ALA A 33 7.07 -5.61 10.63
N GLN A 34 6.68 -4.48 11.21
CA GLN A 34 6.28 -4.36 12.62
C GLN A 34 4.79 -4.65 12.86
N MET A 35 3.99 -4.91 11.82
CA MET A 35 2.60 -5.33 12.03
C MET A 35 2.58 -6.71 12.66
N LYS A 36 1.86 -6.84 13.78
CA LYS A 36 1.62 -8.12 14.42
C LYS A 36 0.63 -8.94 13.59
N GLU A 37 0.63 -10.26 13.77
CA GLU A 37 -0.31 -11.15 13.07
C GLU A 37 -1.78 -10.76 13.31
N ALA A 38 -2.10 -10.32 14.53
CA ALA A 38 -3.43 -9.80 14.87
C ALA A 38 -3.84 -8.57 14.04
N ASP A 39 -2.91 -7.66 13.75
CA ASP A 39 -3.17 -6.47 12.93
C ASP A 39 -3.35 -6.85 11.45
N LEU A 40 -2.59 -7.84 10.97
CA LEU A 40 -2.76 -8.40 9.63
C LEU A 40 -4.12 -9.10 9.49
N GLU A 41 -4.55 -9.84 10.50
CA GLU A 41 -5.84 -10.53 10.48
C GLU A 41 -7.02 -9.54 10.50
N ASN A 42 -6.94 -8.49 11.34
CA ASN A 42 -7.91 -7.40 11.33
C ASN A 42 -7.99 -6.71 9.96
N ARG A 43 -6.86 -6.47 9.32
CA ARG A 43 -6.81 -5.89 7.97
C ARG A 43 -7.43 -6.82 6.93
N ARG A 44 -7.14 -8.13 6.98
CA ARG A 44 -7.76 -9.14 6.11
C ARG A 44 -9.27 -9.20 6.34
N ARG A 45 -9.73 -9.10 7.59
CA ARG A 45 -11.16 -9.06 7.95
C ARG A 45 -11.85 -7.84 7.33
N GLN A 46 -11.27 -6.65 7.48
CA GLN A 46 -11.79 -5.41 6.88
C GLN A 46 -11.86 -5.50 5.34
N ASP A 47 -10.86 -6.09 4.70
CA ASP A 47 -10.85 -6.27 3.25
C ASP A 47 -11.94 -7.24 2.78
N ARG A 48 -12.13 -8.37 3.49
CA ARG A 48 -13.23 -9.31 3.24
C ARG A 48 -14.59 -8.63 3.40
N GLU A 49 -14.76 -7.84 4.45
CA GLU A 49 -15.99 -7.11 4.70
C GLU A 49 -16.26 -6.06 3.62
N ARG A 50 -15.24 -5.31 3.21
CA ARG A 50 -15.35 -4.34 2.10
C ARG A 50 -15.77 -5.03 0.81
N TYR A 51 -15.18 -6.19 0.49
CA TYR A 51 -15.54 -6.97 -0.68
C TYR A 51 -17.00 -7.45 -0.59
N ARG A 52 -17.41 -7.99 0.56
CA ARG A 52 -18.79 -8.41 0.82
C ARG A 52 -19.78 -7.26 0.61
N ARG A 53 -19.54 -6.10 1.23
CA ARG A 53 -20.38 -4.90 1.07
C ARG A 53 -20.47 -4.44 -0.39
N LYS A 54 -19.35 -4.46 -1.12
CA LYS A 54 -19.36 -4.08 -2.56
C LYS A 54 -20.15 -5.09 -3.40
N LYS A 55 -20.12 -6.37 -3.04
CA LYS A 55 -20.90 -7.43 -3.70
C LYS A 55 -22.39 -7.27 -3.39
N GLU A 56 -22.76 -7.03 -2.14
CA GLU A 56 -24.14 -6.74 -1.72
C GLU A 56 -24.70 -5.48 -2.41
N GLN A 57 -23.87 -4.45 -2.60
CA GLN A 57 -24.23 -3.24 -3.36
C GLN A 57 -24.27 -3.45 -4.89
N GLY A 58 -23.98 -4.65 -5.41
CA GLY A 58 -23.94 -4.95 -6.84
C GLY A 58 -22.80 -4.27 -7.62
N LYS A 59 -21.86 -3.61 -6.93
CA LYS A 59 -20.71 -2.92 -7.54
C LYS A 59 -19.62 -3.88 -8.01
N ILE A 60 -19.61 -5.10 -7.47
CA ILE A 60 -18.77 -6.21 -7.93
C ILE A 60 -19.70 -7.35 -8.27
N LYS A 61 -19.74 -7.73 -9.54
CA LYS A 61 -20.47 -8.90 -10.03
C LYS A 61 -19.59 -10.13 -9.94
N SER A 62 -20.17 -11.27 -9.62
CA SER A 62 -19.49 -12.56 -9.81
C SER A 62 -19.42 -12.87 -11.30
N ILE A 63 -18.42 -13.66 -11.73
CA ILE A 63 -18.33 -14.18 -13.11
C ILE A 63 -19.66 -14.80 -13.57
N LYS A 64 -20.36 -15.50 -12.66
CA LYS A 64 -21.66 -16.13 -12.92
C LYS A 64 -22.79 -15.13 -13.23
N ASP A 65 -22.64 -13.88 -12.79
CA ASP A 65 -23.64 -12.82 -12.97
C ASP A 65 -23.43 -12.07 -14.29
N TYR A 66 -22.36 -12.37 -15.04
CA TYR A 66 -22.10 -11.82 -16.37
C TYR A 66 -22.68 -12.73 -17.46
N THR A 67 -23.18 -12.11 -18.51
CA THR A 67 -23.57 -12.88 -19.71
C THR A 67 -22.33 -13.47 -20.40
N PRO A 68 -22.46 -14.56 -21.17
CA PRO A 68 -21.32 -15.15 -21.89
C PRO A 68 -20.57 -14.16 -22.79
N ARG A 69 -21.27 -13.16 -23.36
CA ARG A 69 -20.66 -12.09 -24.16
C ARG A 69 -19.80 -11.15 -23.31
N GLN A 70 -20.24 -10.83 -22.10
CA GLN A 70 -19.50 -9.97 -21.17
C GLN A 70 -18.29 -10.70 -20.59
N GLN A 71 -18.41 -11.99 -20.27
CA GLN A 71 -17.28 -12.80 -19.78
C GLN A 71 -16.11 -12.86 -20.76
N ARG A 72 -16.38 -12.81 -22.07
CA ARG A 72 -15.34 -12.78 -23.11
C ARG A 72 -14.55 -11.46 -23.18
N GLN A 73 -15.02 -10.40 -22.51
CA GLN A 73 -14.42 -9.05 -22.53
C GLN A 73 -13.78 -8.64 -21.20
N ILE A 74 -13.87 -9.48 -20.16
CA ILE A 74 -13.21 -9.30 -18.86
C ILE A 74 -11.79 -9.86 -18.95
#